data_AF-A0AAC9Z005-F1
#
_entry.id   AF-A0AAC9Z005-F1
#
_cell.length_a   1.000
_cell.length_b   1.000
_cell.length_c   1.000
_cell.angle_alpha   90.00
_cell.angle_beta   90.00
_cell.angle_gamma   90.00
#
_symmetry.space_group_name_H-M   'P 1'
#
loop_
_entity.id
_entity.type
_entity.pdbx_description
1 polymer ?
#
loop_
_entity_poly.entity_id
_entity_poly.type
_entity_poly.pdbx_seq_one_letter_code
_entity_poly.pdbx_strand_id
1 'polypeptide(L)'
;MSDKLSFYFLQLIEEANNGIERFKTINENTFDKLEDYFHILHNEIFYEIIVSKHSDYIWINIDYGNPMPKDENLTNIITGNKLPNKREDDEVELTSQLFILYHYQNNILYVSNIKKMKFINEILSQKLDKKFIVKKQFKGVSHNLCKLKSYSEIF
;
A
#
# COMPACT_ATOMS: atom_id res chain seq x y z
N MET A 1 19.15 -15.92 -3.34
CA MET A 1 19.10 -14.46 -3.55
C MET A 1 17.93 -13.95 -2.75
N SER A 2 18.13 -13.12 -1.72
CA SER A 2 16.99 -12.49 -1.05
C SER A 2 16.45 -11.40 -1.97
N ASP A 3 15.17 -11.47 -2.34
CA ASP A 3 14.53 -10.37 -3.05
C ASP A 3 14.65 -9.11 -2.19
N LYS A 4 15.36 -8.12 -2.72
CA LYS A 4 15.58 -6.86 -2.01
C LYS A 4 14.27 -6.08 -2.06
N LEU A 5 13.62 -5.91 -0.92
CA LEU A 5 12.46 -5.03 -0.80
C LEU A 5 12.84 -3.64 -1.31
N SER A 6 12.08 -3.13 -2.27
CA SER A 6 12.29 -1.81 -2.87
C SER A 6 10.99 -1.01 -2.81
N PHE A 7 11.13 0.32 -2.78
CA PHE A 7 10.00 1.23 -2.67
C PHE A 7 9.98 2.22 -3.83
N TYR A 8 8.78 2.48 -4.33
CA TYR A 8 8.49 3.56 -5.26
C TYR A 8 8.06 4.79 -4.47
N PHE A 9 8.53 5.96 -4.91
CA PHE A 9 8.23 7.25 -4.30
C PHE A 9 7.14 7.95 -5.10
N LEU A 10 6.01 8.19 -4.44
CA LEU A 10 4.79 8.74 -5.01
C LEU A 10 4.35 9.94 -4.17
N GLN A 11 3.34 10.64 -4.68
CA GLN A 11 2.65 11.69 -3.95
C GLN A 11 1.22 11.22 -3.67
N LEU A 12 0.78 11.40 -2.43
CA LEU A 12 -0.62 11.28 -2.01
C LEU A 12 -1.18 12.69 -1.84
N ILE A 13 -2.39 12.92 -2.36
CA ILE A 13 -3.07 14.22 -2.33
C ILE A 13 -4.51 13.97 -1.88
N GLU A 14 -5.01 14.77 -0.93
CA GLU A 14 -6.42 14.83 -0.57
C GLU A 14 -7.06 16.02 -1.33
N GLU A 15 -8.13 15.79 -2.10
CA GLU A 15 -8.90 16.89 -2.69
C GLU A 15 -9.77 17.58 -1.63
N ALA A 16 -9.89 18.91 -1.73
CA ALA A 16 -10.78 19.67 -0.86
C ALA A 16 -12.22 19.68 -1.40
N ASN A 17 -13.21 19.59 -0.51
CA ASN A 17 -14.62 19.55 -0.86
C ASN A 17 -15.27 20.95 -1.00
N ASN A 18 -14.53 22.02 -0.71
CA ASN A 18 -15.08 23.33 -0.35
C ASN A 18 -14.70 24.49 -1.31
N GLY A 19 -14.23 24.21 -2.52
CA GLY A 19 -14.14 25.17 -3.64
C GLY A 19 -13.12 26.32 -3.53
N ILE A 20 -12.62 26.63 -2.32
CA ILE A 20 -11.62 27.68 -2.08
C ILE A 20 -10.20 27.13 -2.21
N GLU A 21 -9.95 25.95 -1.62
CA GLU A 21 -8.71 25.20 -1.80
C GLU A 21 -8.98 23.99 -2.68
N ARG A 22 -8.03 23.66 -3.56
CA ARG A 22 -8.14 22.47 -4.42
C ARG A 22 -7.65 21.21 -3.72
N PHE A 23 -6.70 21.34 -2.80
CA PHE A 23 -6.04 20.23 -2.13
C PHE A 23 -5.82 20.54 -0.66
N LYS A 24 -5.97 19.53 0.21
CA LYS A 24 -5.68 19.62 1.64
C LYS A 24 -4.30 19.08 1.97
N THR A 25 -3.72 19.62 3.03
CA THR A 25 -2.51 19.06 3.64
C THR A 25 -2.85 17.77 4.37
N ILE A 26 -2.07 16.72 4.11
CA ILE A 26 -2.22 15.43 4.78
C ILE A 26 -1.33 15.41 6.03
N ASN A 27 -1.91 15.03 7.16
CA ASN A 27 -1.21 14.90 8.45
C ASN A 27 -1.73 13.66 9.20
N GLU A 28 -1.29 13.47 10.44
CA GLU A 28 -1.75 12.39 11.32
C GLU A 28 -3.29 12.32 11.41
N ASN A 29 -3.95 13.47 11.62
CA ASN A 29 -5.41 13.55 11.75
C ASN A 29 -6.15 13.16 10.46
N THR A 30 -5.47 13.15 9.31
CA THR A 30 -6.07 12.68 8.06
C THR A 30 -6.51 11.23 8.19
N PHE A 31 -5.81 10.42 8.98
CA PHE A 31 -5.98 8.97 9.10
C PHE A 31 -6.64 8.51 10.40
N ASP A 32 -7.14 9.41 11.25
CA ASP A 32 -7.73 9.05 12.55
C ASP A 32 -8.85 8.00 12.46
N LYS A 33 -9.67 8.10 11.41
CA LYS A 33 -10.80 7.19 11.16
C LYS A 33 -10.40 5.87 10.53
N LEU A 34 -9.16 5.72 10.08
CA LEU A 34 -8.70 4.46 9.52
C LEU A 34 -8.54 3.44 10.65
N GLU A 35 -9.23 2.31 10.57
CA GLU A 35 -9.11 1.24 11.56
C GLU A 35 -7.67 0.69 11.59
N ASP A 36 -7.20 0.29 12.78
CA ASP A 36 -5.85 -0.25 12.96
C ASP A 36 -5.69 -1.65 12.34
N TYR A 37 -6.81 -2.37 12.17
CA TYR A 37 -6.88 -3.67 11.51
C TYR A 37 -8.22 -3.84 10.81
N PHE A 38 -8.21 -4.30 9.56
CA PHE A 38 -9.41 -4.69 8.84
C PHE A 38 -9.09 -5.62 7.66
N HIS A 39 -10.11 -6.28 7.12
CA HIS A 39 -10.00 -7.06 5.89
C HIS A 39 -11.02 -6.57 4.85
N ILE A 40 -10.73 -6.82 3.57
CA ILE A 40 -11.63 -6.49 2.47
C ILE A 40 -11.43 -7.44 1.28
N LEU A 41 -12.54 -7.82 0.65
CA LEU A 41 -12.54 -8.46 -0.66
C LEU A 41 -12.66 -7.38 -1.73
N HIS A 42 -11.67 -7.27 -2.62
CA HIS A 42 -11.63 -6.27 -3.68
C HIS A 42 -11.15 -6.89 -4.99
N ASN A 43 -12.01 -6.86 -6.02
CA ASN A 43 -11.80 -7.53 -7.31
C ASN A 43 -11.37 -8.99 -7.13
N GLU A 44 -12.15 -9.73 -6.33
CA GLU A 44 -11.93 -11.15 -6.01
C GLU A 44 -10.64 -11.46 -5.25
N ILE A 45 -9.84 -10.46 -4.86
CA ILE A 45 -8.64 -10.66 -4.04
C ILE A 45 -8.98 -10.30 -2.59
N PHE A 46 -8.63 -11.18 -1.66
CA PHE A 46 -8.76 -10.90 -0.23
C PHE A 46 -7.52 -10.16 0.26
N TYR A 47 -7.73 -9.10 1.01
CA TYR A 47 -6.69 -8.29 1.63
C TYR A 47 -6.91 -8.27 3.14
N GLU A 48 -5.86 -8.55 3.88
CA GLU A 48 -5.71 -8.28 5.31
C GLU A 48 -4.84 -7.04 5.47
N ILE A 49 -5.31 -6.04 6.23
CA ILE A 49 -4.65 -4.74 6.36
C ILE A 49 -4.39 -4.48 7.84
N ILE A 50 -3.13 -4.17 8.16
CA ILE A 50 -2.68 -3.72 9.48
C ILE A 50 -2.10 -2.32 9.34
N VAL A 51 -2.58 -1.39 10.17
CA VAL A 51 -2.23 0.02 10.15
C VAL A 51 -1.51 0.39 11.45
N SER A 52 -0.37 1.04 11.32
CA SER A 52 0.40 1.58 12.44
C SER A 52 0.54 3.09 12.25
N LYS A 53 -0.02 3.86 13.18
CA LYS A 53 -0.02 5.33 13.16
C LYS A 53 1.08 5.84 14.07
N HIS A 54 1.90 6.75 13.55
CA HIS A 54 2.94 7.46 14.29
C HIS A 54 2.78 8.97 14.06
N SER A 55 3.47 9.81 14.83
CA SER A 55 3.39 11.27 14.68
C SER A 55 3.93 11.77 13.33
N ASP A 56 4.93 11.08 12.78
CA ASP A 56 5.68 11.54 11.60
C ASP A 56 5.28 10.82 10.32
N TYR A 57 4.65 9.64 10.46
CA TYR A 57 4.23 8.80 9.36
C TYR A 57 3.10 7.84 9.73
N ILE A 58 2.43 7.32 8.71
CA ILE A 58 1.57 6.13 8.80
C ILE A 58 2.20 4.98 8.02
N TRP A 59 2.17 3.80 8.60
CA TRP A 59 2.64 2.56 8.01
C TRP A 59 1.46 1.60 7.84
N ILE A 60 1.35 0.98 6.66
CA ILE A 60 0.29 0.03 6.35
C ILE A 60 0.94 -1.22 5.75
N ASN A 61 0.77 -2.34 6.46
CA ASN A 61 1.08 -3.68 5.98
C ASN A 61 -0.18 -4.29 5.37
N ILE A 62 -0.04 -4.90 4.21
CA ILE A 62 -1.15 -5.55 3.53
C ILE A 62 -0.70 -6.92 3.05
N ASP A 63 -1.26 -7.96 3.63
CA ASP A 63 -1.12 -9.33 3.16
C ASP A 63 -2.34 -9.68 2.33
N TYR A 64 -2.13 -10.29 1.16
CA TYR A 64 -3.22 -10.55 0.22
C TYR A 64 -3.03 -11.81 -0.58
N GLY A 65 -4.16 -12.40 -0.95
CA GLY A 65 -4.22 -13.67 -1.65
C GLY A 65 -5.48 -13.74 -2.49
N ASN A 66 -5.41 -14.52 -3.57
CA ASN A 66 -6.61 -14.79 -4.36
C ASN A 66 -7.32 -16.03 -3.80
N PRO A 67 -8.58 -15.93 -3.35
CA PRO A 67 -9.42 -17.10 -3.08
C PRO A 67 -9.64 -17.97 -4.34
N MET A 68 -9.57 -17.42 -5.57
CA MET A 68 -9.89 -18.15 -6.81
C MET A 68 -9.00 -17.81 -8.03
N PRO A 69 -8.85 -18.72 -9.03
CA PRO A 69 -9.24 -20.11 -9.01
C PRO A 69 -8.29 -20.91 -8.11
N LYS A 70 -8.88 -21.73 -7.24
CA LYS A 70 -8.18 -22.73 -6.45
C LYS A 70 -7.95 -23.94 -7.36
N ASP A 71 -6.73 -24.46 -7.39
CA ASP A 71 -6.49 -25.77 -7.98
C ASP A 71 -7.12 -26.81 -7.04
N GLU A 72 -8.05 -27.63 -7.56
CA GLU A 72 -8.75 -28.67 -6.78
C GLU A 72 -7.76 -29.64 -6.11
N ASN A 73 -6.56 -29.75 -6.68
CA ASN A 73 -5.51 -30.62 -6.22
C ASN A 73 -4.18 -29.88 -6.04
N LEU A 74 -3.46 -30.19 -4.98
CA LEU A 74 -2.07 -29.83 -4.77
C LEU A 74 -1.16 -30.90 -5.38
N THR A 75 -0.15 -30.48 -6.14
CA THR A 75 0.85 -31.41 -6.71
C THR A 75 2.03 -31.55 -5.76
N ASN A 76 2.34 -32.78 -5.33
CA ASN A 76 3.55 -33.07 -4.59
C ASN A 76 4.77 -32.91 -5.51
N ILE A 77 5.67 -31.99 -5.19
CA ILE A 77 6.81 -31.66 -6.06
C ILE A 77 7.88 -32.76 -6.16
N ILE A 78 7.88 -33.74 -5.24
CA ILE A 78 8.85 -34.84 -5.22
C ILE A 78 8.31 -36.04 -6.00
N THR A 79 7.03 -36.38 -5.82
CA THR A 79 6.42 -37.57 -6.41
C THR A 79 5.57 -37.28 -7.65
N GLY A 80 5.19 -36.03 -7.89
CA GLY A 80 4.26 -35.62 -8.94
C GLY A 80 2.79 -35.97 -8.65
N ASN A 81 2.50 -36.61 -7.52
CA ASN A 81 1.14 -37.03 -7.17
C ASN A 81 0.27 -35.83 -6.80
N LYS A 82 -0.98 -35.86 -7.26
CA LYS A 82 -2.01 -34.88 -6.91
C LYS A 82 -2.76 -35.32 -5.65
N LEU A 83 -2.91 -34.42 -4.69
CA LEU A 83 -3.68 -34.61 -3.47
C LEU A 83 -4.82 -33.58 -3.41
N PRO A 84 -6.01 -33.93 -2.88
CA PRO A 84 -7.08 -32.96 -2.71
C PRO A 84 -6.60 -31.75 -1.91
N ASN A 85 -6.94 -30.56 -2.41
CA ASN A 85 -6.61 -29.33 -1.72
C ASN A 85 -7.54 -29.15 -0.51
N LYS A 86 -6.94 -29.21 0.69
CA LYS A 86 -7.64 -29.19 1.98
C LYS A 86 -8.33 -27.88 2.34
N ARG A 87 -8.07 -26.80 1.60
CA ARG A 87 -8.71 -25.51 1.87
C ARG A 87 -10.21 -25.58 1.62
N GLU A 88 -11.03 -24.92 2.42
CA GLU A 88 -12.44 -24.69 2.10
C GLU A 88 -12.62 -23.49 1.15
N ASP A 89 -13.82 -23.31 0.60
CA ASP A 89 -14.11 -22.24 -0.39
C ASP A 89 -14.03 -20.83 0.20
N ASP A 90 -14.13 -20.71 1.52
CA ASP A 90 -14.00 -19.47 2.29
C ASP A 90 -12.59 -19.25 2.85
N GLU A 91 -11.64 -20.15 2.56
CA GLU A 91 -10.26 -20.06 3.02
C GLU A 91 -9.32 -19.52 1.94
N VAL A 92 -8.47 -18.56 2.33
CA VAL A 92 -7.47 -17.94 1.46
C VAL A 92 -6.07 -18.03 2.05
N GLU A 93 -5.08 -18.31 1.20
CA GLU A 93 -3.66 -18.20 1.55
C GLU A 93 -3.13 -16.84 1.10
N LEU A 94 -2.61 -16.04 2.03
CA LEU A 94 -2.07 -14.71 1.76
C LEU A 94 -0.62 -14.82 1.26
N THR A 95 -0.46 -15.14 -0.03
CA THR A 95 0.85 -15.42 -0.63
C THR A 95 1.62 -14.18 -1.07
N SER A 96 1.02 -12.99 -0.97
CA SER A 96 1.61 -11.73 -1.43
C SER A 96 1.53 -10.66 -0.37
N GLN A 97 2.49 -9.73 -0.39
CA GLN A 97 2.57 -8.62 0.57
C GLN A 97 2.70 -7.27 -0.16
N LEU A 98 2.17 -6.22 0.45
CA LEU A 98 2.28 -4.83 0.03
C LEU A 98 2.56 -3.96 1.26
N PHE A 99 3.57 -3.10 1.13
CA PHE A 99 3.99 -2.17 2.17
C PHE A 99 3.77 -0.74 1.71
N ILE A 100 3.16 0.07 2.57
CA ILE A 100 2.88 1.48 2.32
C ILE A 100 3.38 2.30 3.51
N LEU A 101 4.17 3.34 3.26
CA LEU A 101 4.52 4.34 4.26
C LEU A 101 4.13 5.70 3.70
N TYR A 102 3.40 6.52 4.46
CA TYR A 102 3.25 7.94 4.12
C TYR A 102 3.89 8.80 5.20
N HIS A 103 4.89 9.59 4.80
CA HIS A 103 5.62 10.49 5.70
C HIS A 103 5.02 11.90 5.59
N TYR A 104 4.46 12.42 6.68
CA TYR A 104 3.67 13.66 6.66
C TYR A 104 4.52 14.88 6.28
N GLN A 105 5.61 15.12 7.01
CA GLN A 105 6.46 16.29 6.77
C GLN A 105 7.05 16.34 5.35
N ASN A 106 7.48 15.18 4.84
CA ASN A 106 8.08 15.10 3.51
C ASN A 106 7.03 15.06 2.39
N ASN A 107 5.76 14.81 2.71
CA ASN A 107 4.67 14.59 1.75
C ASN A 107 4.98 13.50 0.71
N ILE A 108 5.64 12.42 1.13
CA ILE A 108 6.05 11.31 0.27
C ILE A 108 5.29 10.04 0.67
N LEU A 109 4.68 9.40 -0.35
CA LEU A 109 4.11 8.06 -0.25
C LEU A 109 5.11 7.04 -0.80
N TYR A 110 5.53 6.11 0.04
CA TYR A 110 6.39 4.99 -0.32
C TYR A 110 5.50 3.77 -0.51
N VAL A 111 5.65 3.07 -1.63
CA VAL A 111 4.86 1.88 -1.96
C VAL A 111 5.77 0.78 -2.47
N SER A 112 5.69 -0.43 -1.92
CA SER A 112 6.56 -1.53 -2.37
C SER A 112 6.17 -2.07 -3.76
N ASN A 113 4.90 -1.93 -4.16
CA ASN A 113 4.42 -2.35 -5.48
C ASN A 113 3.59 -1.26 -6.18
N ILE A 114 4.20 -0.57 -7.14
CA ILE A 114 3.56 0.51 -7.89
C ILE A 114 2.31 0.08 -8.67
N LYS A 115 2.18 -1.21 -9.02
CA LYS A 115 0.99 -1.72 -9.73
C LYS A 115 -0.27 -1.64 -8.86
N LYS A 116 -0.12 -1.52 -7.53
CA LYS A 116 -1.22 -1.38 -6.58
C LYS A 116 -1.66 0.07 -6.33
N MET A 117 -1.12 1.05 -7.05
CA MET A 117 -1.50 2.48 -6.91
C MET A 117 -3.02 2.73 -6.96
N LYS A 118 -3.72 2.10 -7.92
CA LYS A 118 -5.18 2.25 -8.06
C LYS A 118 -5.92 1.74 -6.83
N PHE A 119 -5.58 0.52 -6.39
CA PHE A 119 -6.13 -0.09 -5.19
C PHE A 119 -5.90 0.78 -3.93
N ILE A 120 -4.68 1.31 -3.76
CA ILE A 120 -4.36 2.19 -2.62
C ILE A 120 -5.26 3.43 -2.63
N ASN A 121 -5.45 4.02 -3.81
CA ASN A 121 -6.30 5.20 -3.95
C ASN A 121 -7.77 4.90 -3.57
N GLU A 122 -8.29 3.76 -4.04
CA GLU A 122 -9.66 3.31 -3.79
C GLU A 122 -9.88 3.01 -2.31
N ILE A 123 -8.99 2.25 -1.67
CA ILE A 123 -9.14 1.84 -0.27
C ILE A 123 -9.02 3.02 0.69
N LEU A 124 -8.05 3.92 0.49
CA LEU A 124 -7.91 5.10 1.33
C LEU A 124 -9.12 6.02 1.18
N SER A 125 -9.61 6.19 -0.05
CA SER A 125 -10.77 7.04 -0.31
C SER A 125 -12.04 6.48 0.32
N GLN A 126 -12.27 5.17 0.18
CA GLN A 126 -13.42 4.47 0.75
C GLN A 126 -13.39 4.48 2.27
N LYS A 127 -12.25 4.10 2.89
CA LYS A 127 -12.15 3.95 4.36
C LYS A 127 -12.17 5.27 5.11
N LEU A 128 -11.71 6.35 4.47
CA LEU A 128 -11.65 7.67 5.11
C LEU A 128 -12.80 8.60 4.69
N ASP A 129 -13.64 8.16 3.75
CA ASP A 129 -14.70 8.99 3.13
C ASP A 129 -14.17 10.34 2.63
N LYS A 130 -13.05 10.27 1.90
CA LYS A 130 -12.30 11.40 1.35
C LYS A 130 -11.87 11.08 -0.07
N LYS A 131 -11.63 12.10 -0.89
CA LYS A 131 -11.11 11.86 -2.25
C LYS A 131 -9.60 11.98 -2.26
N PHE A 132 -8.92 10.85 -2.42
CA PHE A 132 -7.47 10.83 -2.61
C PHE A 132 -7.08 10.71 -4.08
N ILE A 133 -5.86 11.17 -4.37
CA ILE A 133 -5.14 10.93 -5.62
C ILE A 133 -3.73 10.47 -5.29
N VAL A 134 -3.38 9.28 -5.77
CA VAL A 134 -2.00 8.77 -5.79
C VAL A 134 -1.38 9.00 -7.16
N LYS A 135 -0.27 9.75 -7.23
CA LYS A 135 0.42 10.03 -8.50
C LYS A 135 1.93 9.85 -8.38
N LYS A 136 2.60 9.56 -9.50
CA LYS A 136 4.07 9.52 -9.54
C LYS A 136 4.62 10.91 -9.27
N GLN A 137 5.68 10.99 -8.45
CA GLN A 137 6.39 12.23 -8.26
C GLN A 137 7.27 12.49 -9.50
N PHE A 138 6.94 13.51 -10.29
CA PHE A 138 7.85 14.01 -11.32
C PHE A 138 8.91 14.87 -10.63
N LYS A 139 10.13 14.35 -10.52
CA LYS A 139 11.27 15.15 -10.07
C LYS A 139 11.60 16.18 -11.15
N GLY A 140 11.12 17.41 -10.96
CA GLY A 140 11.75 18.57 -11.61
C GLY A 140 13.20 18.70 -11.14
N VAL A 141 14.08 19.20 -12.01
CA VAL A 141 15.54 19.31 -11.84
C VAL A 141 15.95 19.93 -10.50
N SER A 142 15.12 20.82 -9.94
CA SER A 142 15.35 21.51 -8.66
C SER A 142 15.34 20.60 -7.42
N HIS A 143 14.64 19.47 -7.43
CA HIS A 143 14.52 18.59 -6.26
C HIS A 143 15.75 17.71 -6.03
N ASN A 144 16.65 17.60 -7.02
CA ASN A 144 17.91 16.85 -6.86
C ASN A 144 18.98 17.66 -6.11
N LEU A 145 18.92 18.99 -6.13
CA LEU A 145 19.92 19.85 -5.46
C LEU A 145 19.79 19.83 -3.94
N CYS A 146 18.57 19.77 -3.39
CA CYS A 146 18.38 19.72 -1.94
C CYS A 146 18.77 18.37 -1.32
N LYS A 147 18.63 17.27 -2.06
CA LYS A 147 19.06 15.95 -1.57
C LYS A 147 20.58 15.78 -1.58
N LEU A 148 21.31 16.42 -2.51
CA LEU A 148 22.77 16.38 -2.51
C LEU A 148 23.39 17.04 -1.26
N LYS A 149 22.77 18.10 -0.72
CA LYS A 149 23.27 18.75 0.51
C LYS A 149 23.10 17.88 1.76
N SER A 150 22.04 17.07 1.84
CA SER A 150 21.81 16.22 3.02
C SER A 150 22.72 14.97 3.06
N TYR A 151 23.34 14.58 1.95
CA TYR A 151 24.34 13.51 1.92
C TYR A 151 25.78 14.01 2.13
N SER A 152 26.06 15.30 1.89
CA SER A 152 27.39 15.90 2.12
C SER A 152 27.67 16.26 3.58
N GLU A 153 26.71 16.08 4.50
CA GLU A 153 26.86 16.34 5.94
C GLU A 153 27.04 15.04 6.76
N ILE A 154 27.23 13.90 6.10
CA ILE A 154 27.47 12.58 6.75
C ILE A 154 28.85 12.01 6.35
N PHE A 155 29.80 12.85 5.92
CA PHE A 155 31.21 12.47 5.79
C PHE A 155 32.12 13.54 6.38
#